data_AF-A0AAD5R7A2-F1
#
_entry.id   AF-A0AAD5R7A2-F1
#
_cell.length_a   1.000
_cell.length_b   1.000
_cell.length_c   1.000
_cell.angle_alpha   90.00
_cell.angle_beta   90.00
_cell.angle_gamma   90.00
#
_symmetry.space_group_name_H-M   'P 1'
#
loop_
_entity.id
_entity.type
_entity.pdbx_description
1 polymer ?
#
loop_
_entity_poly.entity_id
_entity_poly.type
_entity_poly.pdbx_seq_one_letter_code
_entity_poly.pdbx_strand_id
1 'polypeptide(L)'
;MSENVSSPIQEFLQSRMEPLCEKLDKLDIEYELLHDHSLTAHRKPRILMQTCGHISGAAYYYQPYEVGIGGWSPVTLEKNKQLIGLSLHPVYGGHFAFRSVFIFPRLRLVDFSPPKTVLDSPFAS
;
A
#
# COMPACT_ATOMS: atom_id res chain seq x y z
N MET A 1 -22.51 20.21 -20.95
CA MET A 1 -21.63 19.12 -21.44
C MET A 1 -20.94 18.56 -20.21
N SER A 2 -21.36 17.40 -19.71
CA SER A 2 -20.66 16.77 -18.59
C SER A 2 -19.33 16.21 -19.10
N GLU A 3 -18.21 16.79 -18.70
CA GLU A 3 -16.89 16.25 -19.02
C GLU A 3 -16.79 14.82 -18.46
N ASN A 4 -16.51 13.88 -19.36
CA ASN A 4 -16.59 12.45 -19.11
C ASN A 4 -15.25 11.97 -18.54
N VAL A 5 -14.95 12.34 -17.29
CA VAL A 5 -13.76 11.90 -16.56
C VAL A 5 -14.00 10.47 -16.07
N SER A 6 -13.34 9.49 -16.68
CA SER A 6 -13.62 8.07 -16.41
C SER A 6 -13.14 7.62 -15.02
N SER A 7 -12.04 8.22 -14.53
CA SER A 7 -11.38 7.83 -13.29
C SER A 7 -10.84 9.05 -12.55
N PRO A 8 -11.73 9.92 -12.00
CA PRO A 8 -11.35 11.23 -11.48
C PRO A 8 -10.30 11.18 -10.36
N ILE A 9 -10.34 10.15 -9.51
CA ILE A 9 -9.34 9.97 -8.45
C ILE A 9 -7.97 9.60 -9.02
N GLN A 10 -7.93 8.72 -10.03
CA GLN A 10 -6.67 8.32 -10.66
C GLN A 10 -6.06 9.49 -11.43
N GLU A 11 -6.87 10.20 -12.22
CA GLU A 11 -6.45 11.38 -12.98
C GLU A 11 -5.95 12.48 -12.05
N PHE A 12 -6.64 12.73 -10.95
CA PHE A 12 -6.17 13.65 -9.91
C PHE A 12 -4.81 13.21 -9.37
N LEU A 13 -4.68 11.97 -8.89
CA LEU A 13 -3.42 11.47 -8.31
C LEU A 13 -2.26 11.53 -9.31
N GLN A 14 -2.52 11.22 -10.58
CA GLN A 14 -1.54 11.31 -11.65
C GLN A 14 -1.08 12.77 -11.84
N SER A 15 -2.01 13.72 -11.93
CA SER A 15 -1.67 15.15 -12.07
C SER A 15 -0.85 15.68 -10.89
N ARG A 16 -1.02 15.10 -9.69
CA ARG A 16 -0.23 15.46 -8.50
C ARG A 16 1.15 14.81 -8.49
N MET A 17 1.32 13.68 -9.16
CA MET A 17 2.59 12.93 -9.20
C MET A 17 3.51 13.40 -10.32
N GLU A 18 2.95 13.87 -11.44
CA GLU A 18 3.68 14.30 -12.63
C GLU A 18 4.80 15.32 -12.34
N PRO A 19 4.59 16.39 -11.54
CA PRO A 19 5.68 17.33 -11.22
C PRO A 19 6.83 16.69 -10.44
N LEU A 20 6.56 15.65 -9.64
CA LEU A 20 7.58 14.92 -8.90
C LEU A 20 8.38 14.03 -9.87
N CYS A 21 7.70 13.29 -10.74
CA CYS A 21 8.33 12.47 -11.77
C CYS A 21 9.22 13.33 -12.68
N GLU A 22 8.72 14.45 -13.20
CA GLU A 22 9.51 15.37 -14.01
C GLU A 22 10.78 15.85 -13.30
N LYS A 23 10.70 16.09 -11.98
CA LYS A 23 11.86 16.52 -11.21
C LYS A 23 12.87 15.40 -11.04
N LEU A 24 12.43 14.17 -10.82
CA LEU A 24 13.30 12.99 -10.77
C LEU A 24 13.97 12.75 -12.12
N ASP A 25 13.22 12.86 -13.22
CA ASP A 25 13.72 12.73 -14.59
C ASP A 25 14.77 13.81 -14.92
N LYS A 26 14.49 15.08 -14.57
CA LYS A 26 15.45 16.20 -14.73
C LYS A 26 16.75 16.00 -13.95
N LEU A 27 16.72 15.22 -12.87
CA LEU A 27 17.88 14.88 -12.06
C LEU A 27 18.57 13.58 -12.52
N ASP A 28 18.10 12.96 -13.60
CA ASP A 28 18.59 11.66 -14.12
C ASP A 28 18.57 10.55 -13.04
N ILE A 29 17.54 10.58 -12.18
CA ILE A 29 17.34 9.56 -11.14
C ILE A 29 16.55 8.41 -11.75
N GLU A 30 17.14 7.21 -11.77
CA GLU A 30 16.42 6.00 -12.14
C GLU A 30 15.42 5.60 -11.04
N TYR A 31 14.13 5.48 -11.41
CA TYR A 31 13.09 4.99 -10.52
C TYR A 31 12.05 4.14 -11.26
N GLU A 32 11.31 3.36 -10.49
CA GLU A 32 10.06 2.73 -10.90
C GLU A 32 8.93 3.25 -10.00
N LEU A 33 7.83 3.67 -10.62
CA LEU A 33 6.62 4.10 -9.93
C LEU A 33 5.54 3.01 -10.06
N LEU A 34 5.11 2.47 -8.92
CA LEU A 34 4.03 1.48 -8.85
C LEU A 34 2.85 2.04 -8.08
N HIS A 35 1.64 1.88 -8.62
CA HIS A 35 0.39 2.29 -7.97
C HIS A 35 -0.34 1.12 -7.33
N ASP A 36 -1.28 1.44 -6.42
CA ASP A 36 -2.20 0.48 -5.79
C ASP A 36 -3.01 -0.33 -6.81
N HIS A 37 -3.34 0.29 -7.94
CA HIS A 37 -4.05 -0.32 -9.07
C HIS A 37 -3.12 -0.91 -10.14
N SER A 38 -1.80 -0.96 -9.92
CA SER A 38 -0.86 -1.54 -10.89
C SER A 38 -0.96 -3.07 -10.89
N LEU A 39 -1.36 -3.65 -12.03
CA LEU A 39 -1.53 -5.08 -12.22
C LEU A 39 -0.56 -5.64 -13.28
N THR A 40 -0.22 -6.92 -13.15
CA THR A 40 0.42 -7.69 -14.22
C THR A 40 -0.60 -8.05 -15.32
N ALA A 41 -0.12 -8.57 -16.46
CA ALA A 41 -1.00 -9.07 -17.53
C ALA A 41 -1.99 -10.15 -17.05
N HIS A 42 -1.63 -10.90 -16.00
CA HIS A 42 -2.49 -11.91 -15.37
C HIS A 42 -3.34 -11.35 -14.22
N ARG A 43 -3.54 -10.03 -14.15
CA ARG A 43 -4.34 -9.32 -13.14
C ARG A 43 -3.86 -9.52 -11.70
N LYS A 44 -2.60 -9.90 -11.49
CA LYS A 44 -1.99 -9.94 -10.15
C LYS A 44 -1.45 -8.56 -9.78
N PRO A 45 -1.65 -8.07 -8.53
CA PRO A 45 -1.01 -6.83 -8.08
C PRO A 45 0.50 -6.86 -8.28
N ARG A 46 1.07 -5.78 -8.82
CA ARG A 46 2.53 -5.63 -8.96
C ARG A 46 3.21 -5.36 -7.62
N ILE A 47 2.46 -4.84 -6.64
CA ILE A 47 2.96 -4.53 -5.30
C ILE A 47 1.88 -4.76 -4.24
N LEU A 48 2.29 -5.19 -3.04
CA LEU A 48 1.41 -5.42 -1.90
C LEU A 48 1.48 -4.23 -0.94
N MET A 49 0.57 -3.27 -1.13
CA MET A 49 0.61 -1.98 -0.43
C MET A 49 0.53 -2.09 1.09
N GLN A 50 -0.27 -3.00 1.63
CA GLN A 50 -0.41 -3.19 3.08
C GLN A 50 0.89 -3.66 3.72
N THR A 51 1.61 -4.57 3.05
CA THR A 51 2.94 -5.01 3.47
C THR A 51 3.93 -3.85 3.41
N CYS A 52 3.95 -3.07 2.33
CA CYS A 52 4.80 -1.88 2.22
C CYS A 52 4.53 -0.87 3.36
N GLY A 53 3.26 -0.62 3.65
CA GLY A 53 2.85 0.27 4.75
C GLY A 53 3.31 -0.23 6.12
N HIS A 54 3.26 -1.54 6.34
CA HIS A 54 3.72 -2.15 7.59
C HIS A 54 5.24 -2.06 7.76
N ILE A 55 6.02 -2.49 6.76
CA ILE A 55 7.49 -2.49 6.87
C ILE A 55 8.09 -1.09 6.88
N SER A 56 7.39 -0.10 6.31
CA SER A 56 7.78 1.31 6.38
C SER A 56 7.37 2.00 7.68
N GLY A 57 6.62 1.32 8.54
CA GLY A 57 6.07 1.87 9.78
C GLY A 57 4.91 2.86 9.59
N ALA A 58 4.38 3.00 8.37
CA ALA A 58 3.28 3.93 8.09
C ALA A 58 1.94 3.49 8.70
N ALA A 59 1.65 2.19 8.70
CA ALA A 59 0.43 1.63 9.29
C ALA A 59 0.63 0.17 9.67
N TYR A 60 0.09 -0.28 10.80
CA TYR A 60 0.15 -1.70 11.15
C TYR A 60 -0.79 -2.50 10.25
N TYR A 61 -0.36 -3.66 9.75
CA TYR A 61 -1.14 -4.52 8.87
C TYR A 61 -1.62 -5.75 9.66
N TYR A 62 -2.87 -5.69 10.11
CA TYR A 62 -3.54 -6.79 10.79
C TYR A 62 -3.93 -7.87 9.80
N GLN A 63 -3.43 -9.08 9.99
CA GLN A 63 -3.69 -10.20 9.12
C GLN A 63 -4.67 -11.20 9.76
N PRO A 64 -5.56 -11.84 8.99
CA PRO A 64 -6.56 -12.74 9.54
C PRO A 64 -5.99 -13.90 10.37
N TYR A 65 -4.77 -14.37 10.06
CA TYR A 65 -4.12 -15.42 10.84
C TYR A 65 -3.66 -14.98 12.24
N GLU A 66 -3.48 -13.67 12.47
CA GLU A 66 -3.05 -13.13 13.77
C GLU A 66 -4.16 -13.19 14.81
N VAL A 67 -5.43 -13.28 14.39
CA VAL A 67 -6.62 -13.34 15.26
C VAL A 67 -6.92 -14.79 15.70
N GLY A 68 -5.88 -15.63 15.81
CA GLY A 68 -5.94 -17.06 16.10
C GLY A 68 -6.38 -17.41 17.53
N ILE A 69 -7.50 -16.86 18.02
CA ILE A 69 -8.10 -17.21 19.31
C ILE A 69 -9.53 -17.72 19.06
N GLY A 70 -9.69 -19.04 19.12
CA GLY A 70 -10.99 -19.67 19.45
C GLY A 70 -12.07 -19.68 18.37
N GLY A 71 -11.85 -20.40 17.28
CA GLY A 71 -12.98 -20.97 16.51
C GLY A 71 -13.67 -20.05 15.52
N TRP A 72 -13.05 -18.94 15.10
CA TRP A 72 -13.46 -18.27 13.86
C TRP A 72 -13.11 -19.16 12.66
N SER A 73 -14.00 -20.11 12.37
CA SER A 73 -14.13 -20.59 10.99
C SER A 73 -14.33 -19.34 10.13
N PRO A 74 -13.62 -19.16 9.00
CA PRO A 74 -13.93 -18.09 8.08
C PRO A 74 -15.42 -18.21 7.80
N VAL A 75 -16.23 -17.29 8.32
CA VAL A 75 -17.65 -17.19 7.98
C VAL A 75 -17.64 -17.23 6.48
N THR A 76 -18.25 -18.25 5.90
CA THR A 76 -18.17 -18.56 4.47
C THR A 76 -18.52 -17.30 3.70
N LEU A 77 -17.49 -16.53 3.37
CA LEU A 77 -17.60 -15.44 2.45
C LEU A 77 -18.06 -16.09 1.16
N GLU A 78 -19.03 -15.47 0.49
CA GLU A 78 -19.61 -15.98 -0.74
C GLU A 78 -18.52 -16.55 -1.67
N LYS A 79 -18.87 -17.56 -2.46
CA LYS A 79 -17.94 -18.21 -3.41
C LYS A 79 -17.08 -17.15 -4.12
N ASN A 80 -15.75 -17.21 -3.91
CA ASN A 80 -14.72 -16.28 -4.41
C ASN A 80 -14.38 -15.03 -3.56
N LYS A 81 -14.89 -14.90 -2.34
CA LYS A 81 -14.46 -13.84 -1.40
C LYS A 81 -13.53 -14.43 -0.34
N GLN A 82 -12.39 -13.78 -0.10
CA GLN A 82 -11.44 -14.15 0.95
C GLN A 82 -11.41 -13.05 2.01
N LEU A 83 -11.24 -13.44 3.28
CA LEU A 83 -10.98 -12.48 4.34
C LEU A 83 -9.56 -11.93 4.11
N ILE A 84 -9.48 -10.64 3.83
CA ILE A 84 -8.20 -9.94 3.63
C ILE A 84 -7.81 -9.23 4.93
N GLY A 85 -6.52 -8.98 5.11
CA GLY A 85 -6.06 -8.16 6.22
C GLY A 85 -6.43 -6.68 6.06
N LEU A 86 -6.22 -5.91 7.11
CA LEU A 86 -6.53 -4.48 7.17
C LEU A 86 -5.34 -3.71 7.74
N SER A 87 -5.00 -2.57 7.14
CA SER A 87 -3.99 -1.67 7.70
C SER A 87 -4.66 -0.55 8.49
N LEU A 88 -4.15 -0.25 9.69
CA LEU A 88 -4.59 0.89 10.50
C LEU A 88 -3.46 1.88 10.69
N HIS A 89 -3.69 3.13 10.27
CA HIS A 89 -2.79 4.25 10.49
C HIS A 89 -2.96 4.75 11.93
N PRO A 90 -1.88 5.06 12.66
CA PRO A 90 -1.95 5.45 14.08
C PRO A 90 -2.77 6.72 14.35
N VAL A 91 -2.84 7.64 13.37
CA VAL A 91 -3.59 8.90 13.50
C VAL A 91 -4.98 8.83 12.83
N TYR A 92 -5.09 8.09 11.73
CA TYR A 92 -6.27 8.14 10.86
C TYR A 92 -7.12 6.87 10.95
N GLY A 93 -6.69 5.84 11.68
CA GLY A 93 -7.31 4.53 11.66
C GLY A 93 -7.38 4.00 10.22
N GLY A 94 -8.57 3.63 9.77
CA GLY A 94 -8.84 3.22 8.38
C GLY A 94 -9.12 4.38 7.41
N HIS A 95 -9.11 5.65 7.86
CA HIS A 95 -9.43 6.81 7.03
C HIS A 95 -8.23 7.27 6.18
N PHE A 96 -7.63 6.34 5.44
CA PHE A 96 -6.54 6.61 4.52
C PHE A 96 -6.50 5.54 3.41
N ALA A 97 -5.65 5.74 2.41
CA ALA A 97 -5.34 4.72 1.42
C ALA A 97 -3.88 4.83 0.99
N PHE A 98 -3.23 3.68 0.79
CA PHE A 98 -1.95 3.63 0.06
C PHE A 98 -2.19 3.90 -1.42
N ARG A 99 -1.29 4.65 -2.06
CA ARG A 99 -1.47 5.10 -3.46
C ARG A 99 -0.34 4.68 -4.38
N SER A 100 0.89 4.95 -3.99
CA SER A 100 2.04 4.73 -4.85
C SER A 100 3.28 4.35 -4.05
N VAL A 101 4.20 3.65 -4.69
CA VAL A 101 5.54 3.35 -4.20
C VAL A 101 6.54 3.74 -5.28
N PHE A 102 7.58 4.46 -4.89
CA PHE A 102 8.78 4.65 -5.70
C PHE A 102 9.83 3.61 -5.30
N ILE A 103 10.41 2.95 -6.30
CA ILE A 103 11.57 2.07 -6.14
C ILE A 103 12.74 2.76 -6.84
N PHE A 104 13.88 2.87 -6.16
CA PHE A 104 15.09 3.50 -6.70
C PHE A 104 16.19 2.43 -6.86
N PRO A 105 16.33 1.78 -8.04
CA PRO A 105 17.19 0.60 -8.19
C PRO A 105 18.67 0.85 -7.90
N ARG A 106 19.13 2.09 -8.12
CA ARG A 106 20.52 2.51 -7.90
C ARG A 106 20.81 3.01 -6.48
N LEU A 107 19.78 3.20 -5.66
CA LEU A 107 19.94 3.70 -4.29
C LEU A 107 19.98 2.53 -3.31
N ARG A 108 21.10 2.39 -2.60
CA ARG A 108 21.26 1.42 -1.51
C ARG A 108 21.43 2.17 -0.20
N LEU A 109 20.56 1.91 0.76
CA LEU A 109 20.65 2.47 2.10
C LEU A 109 21.18 1.41 3.06
N VAL A 110 22.50 1.36 3.23
CA VAL A 110 23.18 0.33 4.05
C VAL A 110 22.91 0.49 5.54
N ASP A 111 22.72 1.73 6.01
CA ASP A 111 22.51 2.05 7.42
C ASP A 111 21.08 2.51 7.73
N PHE A 112 20.11 2.14 6.87
CA PHE A 112 18.72 2.49 7.10
C PHE A 112 18.11 1.57 8.17
N SER A 113 17.78 2.18 9.32
CA SER A 113 16.93 1.54 10.32
C SER A 113 15.47 1.90 10.05
N PRO A 114 14.59 0.92 9.75
CA PRO A 114 13.18 1.20 9.60
C PRO A 114 12.61 1.75 10.93
N PRO A 115 11.65 2.70 10.88
CA PRO A 115 10.97 3.14 12.08
C PRO A 115 10.26 1.95 12.74
N LYS A 116 10.20 1.95 14.07
CA LYS A 116 9.43 0.94 14.81
C LYS A 116 7.97 1.02 14.37
N THR A 117 7.35 -0.12 14.15
CA THR A 117 5.91 -0.21 13.84
C THR A 117 5.12 0.48 14.95
N VAL A 118 4.27 1.43 14.58
CA VAL A 118 3.62 2.36 15.54
C VAL A 118 2.58 1.66 16.43
N LEU A 119 2.18 0.45 16.07
CA LEU A 119 1.34 -0.42 16.90
C LEU A 119 2.10 -1.74 17.04
N ASP A 120 2.43 -2.14 18.27
CA ASP A 120 2.78 -3.54 18.51
C ASP A 120 1.50 -4.37 18.36
N SER A 121 1.62 -5.62 17.92
CA SER A 121 0.49 -6.54 17.96
C SER A 121 -0.04 -6.54 19.40
N PRO A 122 -1.34 -6.27 19.65
CA PRO A 122 -1.92 -6.42 20.99
C PRO A 122 -1.89 -7.88 21.48
N PHE A 123 -1.48 -8.82 20.61
CA PHE A 123 -1.31 -10.25 20.89
C PHE A 123 0.16 -10.67 21.03
N ALA A 124 1.11 -9.73 20.99
CA ALA A 124 2.51 -9.98 21.34
C ALA A 124 2.67 -9.89 22.86
N SER A 125 2.19 -10.90 23.57
CA SER A 125 2.41 -11.12 25.01
C SER A 125 2.85 -12.54 25.26
#